data_AF-A0A2D6SXD4-F1
#
_entry.id   AF-A0A2D6SXD4-F1
#
_cell.length_a   1.000
_cell.length_b   1.000
_cell.length_c   1.000
_cell.angle_alpha   90.00
_cell.angle_beta   90.00
_cell.angle_gamma   90.00
#
_symmetry.space_group_name_H-M   'P 1'
#
loop_
_entity.id
_entity.type
_entity.pdbx_description
1 polymer ?
#
loop_
_entity_poly.entity_id
_entity_poly.type
_entity_poly.pdbx_seq_one_letter_code
_entity_poly.pdbx_strand_id
1 'polypeptide(L)'
;MPPEAELQQVSNIAFLLRAGGIPFLALGLFLCIFGVVLAARPTNRVAITVYAFLSLLPGLFAMFAVYAACGEFGDMAVSPGPTKPSVIVSVAGRAMSYGFFGLLGTILPTILAIIAFARLSAQSPTESPVG
;
A
#
# COMPACT_ATOMS: atom_id res chain seq x y z
N MET A 1 21.84 -8.87 16.89
CA MET A 1 20.97 -9.78 16.13
C MET A 1 21.84 -10.78 15.42
N PRO A 2 21.46 -12.07 15.33
CA PRO A 2 22.22 -13.05 14.57
C PRO A 2 22.17 -12.70 13.06
N PRO A 3 23.29 -12.79 12.33
CA PRO A 3 23.40 -12.39 10.91
C PRO A 3 22.48 -13.18 9.96
N GLU A 4 21.99 -14.34 10.40
CA GLU A 4 21.05 -15.19 9.68
C GLU A 4 19.67 -14.53 9.49
N ALA A 5 19.23 -13.71 10.46
CA ALA A 5 17.95 -13.02 10.41
C ALA A 5 17.90 -11.94 9.32
N GLU A 6 19.00 -11.21 9.12
CA GLU A 6 19.11 -10.17 8.09
C GLU A 6 19.15 -10.79 6.69
N LEU A 7 19.91 -11.87 6.51
CA LEU A 7 19.95 -12.65 5.25
C LEU A 7 18.57 -13.20 4.88
N GLN A 8 17.83 -13.71 5.85
CA GLN A 8 16.49 -14.27 5.62
C GLN A 8 15.45 -13.18 5.35
N GLN A 9 15.58 -12.00 5.96
CA GLN A 9 14.70 -10.87 5.69
C GLN A 9 14.91 -10.30 4.27
N VAL A 10 16.16 -10.18 3.80
CA VAL A 10 16.47 -9.78 2.42
C VAL A 10 15.90 -10.79 1.42
N SER A 11 15.98 -12.09 1.75
CA SER A 11 15.37 -13.16 0.96
C SER A 11 13.84 -12.99 0.83
N ASN A 12 13.16 -12.64 1.92
CA ASN A 12 11.71 -12.50 1.94
C ASN A 12 11.21 -11.28 1.13
N ILE A 13 11.86 -10.13 1.25
CA ILE A 13 11.49 -8.95 0.43
C ILE A 13 11.76 -9.21 -1.05
N ALA A 14 12.90 -9.81 -1.39
CA ALA A 14 13.23 -10.17 -2.76
C ALA A 14 12.22 -11.17 -3.35
N PHE A 15 11.77 -12.14 -2.55
CA PHE A 15 10.71 -13.07 -2.91
C PHE A 15 9.39 -12.34 -3.21
N LEU A 16 8.94 -11.44 -2.33
CA LEU A 16 7.70 -10.69 -2.53
C LEU A 16 7.80 -9.78 -3.77
N LEU A 17 8.94 -9.13 -4.00
CA LEU A 17 9.14 -8.30 -5.19
C LEU A 17 9.01 -9.12 -6.49
N ARG A 18 9.63 -10.30 -6.53
CA ARG A 18 9.54 -11.22 -7.67
C ARG A 18 8.14 -11.82 -7.84
N ALA A 19 7.40 -11.96 -6.75
CA ALA A 19 6.04 -12.49 -6.76
C ALA A 19 4.98 -11.49 -7.28
N GLY A 20 5.37 -10.29 -7.75
CA GLY A 20 4.46 -9.39 -8.48
C GLY A 20 4.05 -8.11 -7.73
N GLY A 21 4.70 -7.79 -6.61
CA GLY A 21 4.37 -6.62 -5.78
C GLY A 21 4.80 -5.27 -6.33
N ILE A 22 5.64 -5.26 -7.39
CA ILE A 22 6.25 -4.06 -7.95
C ILE A 22 5.24 -2.97 -8.34
N PRO A 23 4.09 -3.26 -9.00
CA PRO A 23 3.13 -2.22 -9.39
C PRO A 23 2.53 -1.49 -8.18
N PHE A 24 2.20 -2.22 -7.11
CA PHE A 24 1.64 -1.64 -5.89
C PHE A 24 2.68 -0.80 -5.14
N LEU A 25 3.92 -1.28 -5.09
CA LEU A 25 5.03 -0.53 -4.52
C LEU A 25 5.29 0.76 -5.30
N ALA A 26 5.31 0.70 -6.64
CA ALA A 26 5.52 1.87 -7.50
C ALA A 26 4.41 2.90 -7.35
N LEU A 27 3.14 2.46 -7.30
CA LEU A 27 2.00 3.33 -7.05
C LEU A 27 2.07 3.98 -5.67
N GLY A 28 2.40 3.20 -4.64
CA GLY A 28 2.61 3.69 -3.28
C GLY A 28 3.74 4.71 -3.19
N LEU A 29 4.87 4.45 -3.84
CA LEU A 29 6.01 5.38 -3.90
C LEU A 29 5.63 6.68 -4.61
N PHE A 30 4.92 6.60 -5.73
CA PHE A 30 4.43 7.76 -6.46
C PHE A 30 3.53 8.63 -5.58
N LEU A 31 2.57 8.01 -4.88
CA LEU A 31 1.70 8.71 -3.94
C LEU A 31 2.48 9.31 -2.77
N CYS A 32 3.47 8.60 -2.22
CA CYS A 32 4.35 9.14 -1.18
C CYS A 32 5.09 10.40 -1.65
N ILE A 33 5.70 10.38 -2.83
CA ILE A 33 6.40 11.54 -3.40
C ILE A 33 5.43 12.71 -3.53
N PHE A 34 4.23 12.46 -4.06
CA PHE A 34 3.20 13.47 -4.19
C PHE A 34 2.74 14.01 -2.83
N GLY A 35 2.56 13.15 -1.84
CA GLY A 35 2.20 13.51 -0.47
C GLY A 35 3.24 14.37 0.23
N VAL A 36 4.54 14.10 0.02
CA VAL A 36 5.62 14.94 0.54
C VAL A 36 5.56 16.34 -0.06
N VAL A 37 5.33 16.46 -1.37
CA VAL A 37 5.17 17.75 -2.05
C VAL A 37 3.95 18.50 -1.50
N LEU A 38 2.83 17.80 -1.31
CA LEU A 38 1.60 18.37 -0.77
C LEU A 38 1.75 18.82 0.69
N ALA A 39 2.48 18.05 1.50
CA ALA A 39 2.77 18.39 2.88
C ALA A 39 3.74 19.57 2.99
N ALA A 40 4.65 19.76 2.02
CA ALA A 40 5.65 20.84 2.02
C ALA A 40 5.07 22.19 1.58
N ARG A 41 4.04 22.21 0.72
CA ARG A 41 3.46 23.44 0.16
C ARG A 41 2.15 23.84 0.83
N PRO A 42 1.87 25.16 0.99
CA PRO A 42 0.55 25.62 1.42
C PRO A 42 -0.46 25.28 0.32
N THR A 43 -1.26 24.24 0.56
CA THR A 43 -2.23 23.72 -0.41
C THR A 43 -3.63 23.74 0.19
N ASN A 44 -4.66 23.90 -0.62
CA ASN A 44 -6.04 23.99 -0.15
C ASN A 44 -6.55 22.66 0.46
N ARG A 45 -7.51 22.76 1.40
CA ARG A 45 -8.17 21.62 2.07
C ARG A 45 -8.65 20.55 1.09
N VAL A 46 -9.26 20.97 -0.01
CA VAL A 46 -9.81 20.08 -1.04
C VAL A 46 -8.72 19.17 -1.63
N ALA A 47 -7.53 19.70 -1.92
CA ALA A 47 -6.45 18.90 -2.51
C ALA A 47 -5.93 17.83 -1.53
N ILE A 48 -5.84 18.16 -0.24
CA ILE A 48 -5.43 17.22 0.81
C ILE A 48 -6.48 16.12 0.98
N THR A 49 -7.76 16.48 0.98
CA THR A 49 -8.86 15.51 1.04
C THR A 49 -8.86 14.56 -0.16
N VAL A 50 -8.72 15.08 -1.39
CA VAL A 50 -8.63 14.25 -2.59
C VAL A 50 -7.43 13.31 -2.52
N TYR A 51 -6.28 13.81 -2.08
CA TYR A 51 -5.09 12.99 -1.88
C TYR A 51 -5.30 11.89 -0.84
N ALA A 52 -5.99 12.18 0.27
CA ALA A 52 -6.33 11.17 1.30
C ALA A 52 -7.23 10.05 0.77
N PHE A 53 -8.12 10.34 -0.19
CA PHE A 53 -8.89 9.28 -0.86
C PHE A 53 -8.03 8.49 -1.84
N LEU A 54 -7.19 9.18 -2.62
CA LEU A 54 -6.28 8.54 -3.56
C LEU A 54 -5.24 7.65 -2.86
N SER A 55 -4.83 7.99 -1.63
CA SER A 55 -3.92 7.18 -0.83
C SER A 55 -4.50 5.82 -0.44
N LEU A 56 -5.82 5.63 -0.48
CA LEU A 56 -6.47 4.35 -0.17
C LEU A 56 -6.52 3.39 -1.37
N LEU A 57 -6.31 3.90 -2.60
CA LEU A 57 -6.42 3.10 -3.83
C LEU A 57 -5.46 1.90 -3.88
N PRO A 58 -4.17 2.01 -3.49
CA PRO A 58 -3.26 0.86 -3.54
C PRO A 58 -3.75 -0.31 -2.70
N GLY A 59 -4.30 -0.02 -1.52
CA GLY A 59 -4.85 -1.02 -0.60
C GLY A 59 -6.14 -1.62 -1.13
N LEU A 60 -7.00 -0.81 -1.74
CA LEU A 60 -8.22 -1.30 -2.37
C LEU A 60 -7.90 -2.25 -3.55
N PHE A 61 -6.98 -1.85 -4.44
CA PHE A 61 -6.55 -2.71 -5.55
C PHE A 61 -5.85 -3.98 -5.06
N ALA A 62 -5.05 -3.89 -4.00
CA ALA A 62 -4.45 -5.07 -3.38
C ALA A 62 -5.49 -6.01 -2.79
N MET A 63 -6.55 -5.48 -2.16
CA MET A 63 -7.65 -6.29 -1.64
C MET A 63 -8.35 -7.06 -2.77
N PHE A 64 -8.65 -6.41 -3.90
CA PHE A 64 -9.20 -7.09 -5.07
C PHE A 64 -8.26 -8.15 -5.63
N ALA A 65 -6.96 -7.87 -5.68
CA ALA A 65 -5.97 -8.82 -6.19
C ALA A 65 -5.79 -10.04 -5.26
N VAL A 66 -5.86 -9.85 -3.94
CA VAL A 66 -5.87 -10.95 -2.95
C VAL A 66 -7.16 -11.76 -3.08
N TYR A 67 -8.30 -11.11 -3.24
CA TYR A 67 -9.57 -11.80 -3.45
C TYR A 67 -9.56 -12.65 -4.73
N ALA A 68 -9.01 -12.13 -5.82
CA ALA A 68 -8.81 -12.90 -7.05
C ALA A 68 -7.90 -14.12 -6.83
N ALA A 69 -6.81 -13.97 -6.07
CA ALA A 69 -5.93 -15.08 -5.71
C ALA A 69 -6.62 -16.14 -4.82
N CYS A 70 -7.55 -15.74 -3.96
CA CYS A 70 -8.41 -16.69 -3.22
C CYS A 70 -9.29 -17.52 -4.15
N GLY A 71 -9.78 -16.92 -5.25
CA GLY A 71 -10.48 -17.65 -6.31
C GLY A 71 -9.61 -18.73 -6.93
N GLU A 72 -8.35 -18.43 -7.22
CA GLU A 72 -7.38 -19.41 -7.77
C GLU A 72 -7.18 -20.62 -6.82
N PHE A 73 -7.21 -20.41 -5.50
CA PHE A 73 -7.17 -21.53 -4.53
C PHE A 73 -8.44 -22.38 -4.56
N GLY A 74 -9.59 -21.77 -4.80
CA GLY A 74 -10.86 -22.49 -5.01
C GLY A 74 -10.78 -23.42 -6.21
N ASP A 75 -10.26 -22.91 -7.33
CA ASP A 75 -10.06 -23.70 -8.56
C ASP A 75 -9.09 -24.85 -8.36
N MET A 76 -8.03 -24.65 -7.56
CA MET A 76 -7.08 -25.71 -7.21
C MET A 76 -7.71 -26.80 -6.34
N ALA A 77 -8.68 -26.48 -5.49
CA ALA A 77 -9.32 -27.43 -4.60
C ALA A 77 -10.29 -28.37 -5.33
N VAL A 78 -10.88 -27.92 -6.44
CA VAL A 78 -11.79 -28.72 -7.29
C VAL A 78 -11.09 -29.39 -8.47
N SER A 79 -9.76 -29.20 -8.60
CA SER A 79 -8.96 -29.80 -9.66
C SER A 79 -9.01 -31.34 -9.60
N PRO A 80 -9.25 -32.03 -10.73
CA PRO A 80 -9.31 -33.49 -10.76
C PRO A 80 -7.95 -34.18 -10.51
N GLY A 81 -6.85 -33.42 -10.56
CA GLY A 81 -5.51 -33.90 -10.24
C GLY A 81 -4.84 -33.06 -9.14
N PRO A 82 -3.87 -33.65 -8.41
CA PRO A 82 -3.16 -32.95 -7.35
C PRO A 82 -2.40 -31.73 -7.91
N THR A 83 -2.67 -30.57 -7.34
CA THR A 83 -2.01 -29.32 -7.72
C THR A 83 -0.53 -29.36 -7.32
N LYS A 84 0.35 -28.97 -8.25
CA LYS A 84 1.79 -28.93 -8.01
C LYS A 84 2.11 -27.92 -6.89
N PRO A 85 2.99 -28.25 -5.92
CA PRO A 85 3.37 -27.33 -4.85
C PRO A 85 3.92 -25.98 -5.35
N SER A 86 4.59 -25.97 -6.51
CA SER A 86 5.09 -24.74 -7.13
C SER A 86 3.98 -23.75 -7.53
N VAL A 87 2.80 -24.25 -7.90
CA VAL A 87 1.64 -23.43 -8.26
C VAL A 87 1.04 -22.80 -7.00
N ILE A 88 0.88 -23.59 -5.94
CA ILE A 88 0.41 -23.12 -4.63
C ILE A 88 1.31 -22.01 -4.10
N VAL A 89 2.63 -22.21 -4.13
CA VAL A 89 3.62 -21.22 -3.67
C VAL A 89 3.59 -19.96 -4.52
N SER A 90 3.38 -20.08 -5.84
CA SER A 90 3.29 -18.92 -6.74
C SER A 90 2.07 -18.05 -6.43
N VAL A 91 0.89 -18.67 -6.24
CA VAL A 91 -0.35 -17.94 -5.93
C VAL A 91 -0.32 -17.35 -4.52
N ALA A 92 0.17 -18.12 -3.54
CA ALA A 92 0.37 -17.62 -2.17
C ALA A 92 1.35 -16.44 -2.16
N GLY A 93 2.49 -16.57 -2.86
CA GLY A 93 3.50 -15.51 -2.96
C GLY A 93 2.94 -14.23 -3.58
N ARG A 94 2.15 -14.35 -4.66
CA ARG A 94 1.45 -13.23 -5.29
C ARG A 94 0.49 -12.55 -4.30
N ALA A 95 -0.38 -13.32 -3.66
CA ALA A 95 -1.35 -12.79 -2.70
C ALA A 95 -0.67 -12.07 -1.52
N MET A 96 0.37 -12.68 -0.94
CA MET A 96 1.16 -12.08 0.14
C MET A 96 1.84 -10.79 -0.32
N SER A 97 2.38 -10.79 -1.53
CA SER A 97 3.03 -9.62 -2.11
C SER A 97 2.06 -8.46 -2.34
N TYR A 98 0.89 -8.73 -2.92
CA TYR A 98 -0.15 -7.72 -3.12
C TYR A 98 -0.62 -7.15 -1.78
N GLY A 99 -0.90 -8.00 -0.79
CA GLY A 99 -1.30 -7.56 0.54
C GLY A 99 -0.24 -6.67 1.20
N PHE A 100 1.02 -7.12 1.22
CA PHE A 100 2.12 -6.40 1.87
C PHE A 100 2.39 -5.03 1.21
N PHE A 101 2.61 -5.01 -0.11
CA PHE A 101 2.94 -3.77 -0.82
C PHE A 101 1.74 -2.85 -1.02
N GLY A 102 0.53 -3.39 -1.14
CA GLY A 102 -0.70 -2.59 -1.15
C GLY A 102 -0.94 -1.86 0.17
N LEU A 103 -0.71 -2.54 1.30
CA LEU A 103 -0.77 -1.93 2.62
C LEU A 103 0.30 -0.86 2.79
N LEU A 104 1.57 -1.15 2.47
CA LEU A 104 2.64 -0.15 2.53
C LEU A 104 2.35 1.06 1.64
N GLY A 105 1.88 0.81 0.42
CA GLY A 105 1.48 1.84 -0.53
C GLY A 105 0.26 2.65 -0.11
N THR A 106 -0.47 2.23 0.92
CA THR A 106 -1.60 2.95 1.49
C THR A 106 -1.24 3.68 2.76
N ILE A 107 -0.58 2.99 3.69
CA ILE A 107 -0.28 3.48 5.03
C ILE A 107 0.63 4.71 4.95
N LEU A 108 1.74 4.62 4.19
CA LEU A 108 2.69 5.73 4.11
C LEU A 108 2.07 6.99 3.48
N PRO A 109 1.39 6.93 2.32
CA PRO A 109 0.68 8.08 1.77
C PRO A 109 -0.40 8.64 2.70
N THR A 110 -1.14 7.78 3.39
CA THR A 110 -2.21 8.19 4.33
C THR A 110 -1.64 8.95 5.53
N ILE A 111 -0.51 8.49 6.10
CA ILE A 111 0.20 9.21 7.17
C ILE A 111 0.60 10.61 6.69
N LEU A 112 1.12 10.74 5.47
CA LEU A 112 1.46 12.05 4.90
C LEU A 112 0.22 12.95 4.72
N ALA A 113 -0.92 12.37 4.32
CA ALA A 113 -2.18 13.10 4.22
C ALA A 113 -2.64 13.63 5.59
N ILE A 114 -2.54 12.81 6.63
CA ILE A 114 -2.87 13.19 8.02
C ILE A 114 -1.96 14.34 8.48
N ILE A 115 -0.66 14.26 8.22
CA ILE A 115 0.30 15.31 8.57
C ILE A 115 -0.05 16.61 7.84
N ALA A 116 -0.34 16.55 6.54
CA ALA A 116 -0.74 17.71 5.75
C ALA A 116 -2.03 18.35 6.30
N PHE A 117 -3.01 17.53 6.69
CA PHE A 117 -4.26 18.00 7.29
C PHE A 117 -4.04 18.67 8.64
N ALA A 118 -3.22 18.07 9.52
CA ALA A 118 -2.87 18.63 10.82
C ALA A 118 -2.16 19.98 10.69
N ARG A 119 -1.21 20.10 9.74
CA ARG A 119 -0.53 21.37 9.44
C ARG A 119 -1.50 22.45 8.98
N LEU A 120 -2.46 22.10 8.14
CA LEU A 120 -3.44 23.07 7.64
C LEU A 120 -4.39 23.54 8.74
N SER A 121 -4.84 22.63 9.62
CA SER A 121 -5.67 22.99 10.77
C SER A 121 -4.94 23.96 11.70
N ALA A 122 -3.64 23.77 11.94
CA ALA A 122 -2.81 24.66 12.76
C ALA A 122 -2.59 26.06 12.15
N GLN A 123 -2.80 26.23 10.84
CA GLN A 123 -2.67 27.51 10.13
C GLN A 123 -3.98 28.30 10.02
N SER A 124 -5.10 27.75 10.47
CA SER A 124 -6.39 28.45 10.44
C SER A 124 -6.33 29.62 11.44
N PRO A 125 -6.41 30.90 10.99
CA PRO A 125 -6.44 32.02 11.92
C PRO A 125 -7.73 31.95 12.73
N THR A 126 -7.64 32.17 14.03
CA THR A 126 -8.75 32.59 14.88
C THR A 126 -9.39 33.83 14.24
N GLU A 127 -10.57 33.67 13.63
CA GLU A 127 -11.45 34.80 13.35
C GLU A 127 -11.80 35.43 14.71
N SER A 128 -11.23 36.59 14.98
CA SER A 128 -11.68 37.49 16.04
C SER A 128 -13.00 38.12 15.59
N PRO A 129 -14.15 37.88 16.26
CA PRO A 129 -15.34 38.65 15.99
C PRO A 129 -15.21 39.96 16.77
N VAL A 130 -14.52 40.94 16.19
CA VAL A 130 -14.61 42.33 16.65
C VAL A 130 -14.71 43.22 15.41
N GLY A 131 -15.92 43.74 15.20
CA GLY A 131 -16.29 44.67 14.13
C GLY A 131 -17.79 44.75 14.01
#